data_AF-A0A529TQS8-F1
#
_entry.id   AF-A0A529TQS8-F1
#
_cell.length_a   1.000
_cell.length_b   1.000
_cell.length_c   1.000
_cell.angle_alpha   90.00
_cell.angle_beta   90.00
_cell.angle_gamma   90.00
#
_symmetry.space_group_name_H-M   'P 1'
#
loop_
_entity.id
_entity.type
_entity.pdbx_description
1 polymer ?
#
loop_
_entity_poly.entity_id
_entity_poly.type
_entity_poly.pdbx_seq_one_letter_code
_entity_poly.pdbx_strand_id
1 'polypeptide(L)'
;MEAPYPQPYQYNAITVFFTARAIGFGLTAAYGAQAVATIISIAIVVWLWRPGRQVSHQERVALTAVLAILATPYGYTYDTIGLAVAVAMLAAMTSRPPRLILAICWLWPFVTHYFTWGGYCVAVLVPLFLAAWMLFTIWTGSRKAEISARPSLA
;
A
#
# COMPACT_ATOMS: atom_id res chain seq x y z
N MET A 1 15.52 -10.04 -11.75
CA MET A 1 15.61 -9.52 -10.37
C MET A 1 16.76 -10.12 -9.57
N GLU A 2 17.19 -11.34 -9.88
CA GLU A 2 18.27 -12.05 -9.18
C GLU A 2 19.67 -11.56 -9.55
N ALA A 3 19.78 -10.67 -10.53
CA ALA A 3 21.04 -10.04 -10.91
C ALA A 3 21.71 -9.38 -9.69
N PRO A 4 23.06 -9.33 -9.68
CA PRO A 4 23.79 -8.62 -8.65
C PRO A 4 23.23 -7.20 -8.49
N TYR A 5 22.86 -6.86 -7.26
CA TYR A 5 22.40 -5.52 -6.93
C TYR A 5 23.61 -4.60 -6.75
N PRO A 6 23.61 -3.37 -7.27
CA PRO A 6 22.52 -2.71 -7.98
C PRO A 6 22.62 -2.79 -9.52
N GLN A 7 21.48 -2.70 -10.20
CA GLN A 7 21.35 -2.47 -11.65
C GLN A 7 20.44 -1.28 -11.94
N PRO A 8 20.64 -0.51 -13.03
CA PRO A 8 19.89 0.73 -13.30
C PRO A 8 18.36 0.58 -13.26
N TYR A 9 17.82 -0.52 -13.77
CA TYR A 9 16.37 -0.76 -13.76
C TYR A 9 15.81 -0.98 -12.35
N GLN A 10 16.61 -1.54 -11.43
CA GLN A 10 16.18 -1.91 -10.08
C GLN A 10 15.83 -0.68 -9.23
N TYR A 11 16.42 0.47 -9.55
CA TYR A 11 16.14 1.69 -8.82
C TYR A 11 14.71 2.18 -9.04
N ASN A 12 14.11 1.97 -10.22
CA ASN A 12 12.73 2.36 -10.50
C ASN A 12 11.67 1.41 -9.91
N ALA A 13 12.09 0.39 -9.18
CA ALA A 13 11.17 -0.54 -8.58
C ALA A 13 10.54 0.02 -7.30
N ILE A 14 9.29 -0.37 -7.05
CA ILE A 14 8.47 0.15 -5.95
C ILE A 14 8.15 -0.90 -4.88
N THR A 15 8.93 -1.97 -4.84
CA THR A 15 8.56 -3.19 -4.12
C THR A 15 9.28 -3.36 -2.79
N VAL A 16 8.70 -4.18 -1.93
CA VAL A 16 9.33 -4.59 -0.66
C VAL A 16 10.63 -5.33 -0.96
N PHE A 17 10.64 -6.19 -1.99
CA PHE A 17 11.83 -6.90 -2.45
C PHE A 17 13.01 -5.95 -2.73
N PHE A 18 12.84 -4.96 -3.59
CA PHE A 18 13.95 -4.07 -3.96
C PHE A 18 14.36 -3.13 -2.84
N THR A 19 13.42 -2.72 -2.00
CA THR A 19 13.74 -1.98 -0.77
C THR A 19 14.62 -2.82 0.16
N ALA A 20 14.31 -4.11 0.34
CA ALA A 20 15.14 -5.03 1.13
C ALA A 20 16.53 -5.23 0.51
N ARG A 21 16.62 -5.39 -0.82
CA ARG A 21 17.90 -5.49 -1.53
C ARG A 21 18.74 -4.22 -1.35
N ALA A 22 18.13 -3.04 -1.40
CA ALA A 22 18.79 -1.75 -1.24
C ALA A 22 19.40 -1.53 0.15
N ILE A 23 18.79 -2.10 1.19
CA ILE A 23 19.32 -2.06 2.56
C ILE A 23 20.28 -3.23 2.88
N GLY A 24 20.73 -3.97 1.86
CA GLY A 24 21.79 -4.97 1.97
C GLY A 24 21.32 -6.42 2.13
N PHE A 25 20.03 -6.72 2.02
CA PHE A 25 19.57 -8.10 2.17
C PHE A 25 20.00 -8.96 0.98
N GLY A 26 20.45 -10.19 1.27
CA GLY A 26 20.66 -11.23 0.28
C GLY A 26 19.38 -11.61 -0.46
N LEU A 27 19.52 -12.35 -1.56
CA LEU A 27 18.39 -12.66 -2.46
C LEU A 27 17.27 -13.39 -1.71
N THR A 28 17.63 -14.43 -0.95
CA THR A 28 16.69 -15.24 -0.15
C THR A 28 15.96 -14.41 0.90
N ALA A 29 16.69 -13.53 1.62
CA ALA A 29 16.09 -12.69 2.65
C ALA A 29 15.14 -11.64 2.05
N ALA A 30 15.48 -11.07 0.89
CA ALA A 30 14.61 -10.12 0.19
C ALA A 30 13.33 -10.80 -0.34
N TYR A 31 13.42 -12.02 -0.88
CA TYR A 31 12.24 -12.81 -1.23
C TYR A 31 11.41 -13.18 0.00
N GLY A 32 12.03 -13.48 1.14
CA GLY A 32 11.34 -13.71 2.41
C GLY A 32 10.54 -12.49 2.85
N ALA A 33 11.14 -11.29 2.82
CA ALA A 33 10.45 -10.04 3.14
C ALA A 33 9.26 -9.78 2.19
N GLN A 34 9.44 -10.01 0.89
CA GLN A 34 8.37 -9.89 -0.09
C GLN A 34 7.25 -10.90 0.15
N ALA A 35 7.59 -12.17 0.46
CA ALA A 35 6.61 -13.21 0.75
C ALA A 35 5.75 -12.85 1.97
N VAL A 36 6.36 -12.32 3.03
CA VAL A 36 5.63 -11.82 4.20
C VAL A 36 4.67 -10.69 3.82
N ALA A 37 5.13 -9.71 3.05
CA ALA A 37 4.27 -8.62 2.57
C ALA A 37 3.10 -9.14 1.73
N THR A 38 3.35 -10.08 0.82
CA THR A 38 2.32 -10.72 -0.02
C THR A 38 1.29 -11.47 0.83
N ILE A 39 1.72 -12.27 1.80
CA ILE A 39 0.82 -13.02 2.70
C ILE A 39 -0.05 -12.06 3.52
N ILE A 40 0.54 -10.99 4.08
CA ILE A 40 -0.20 -9.97 4.83
C ILE A 40 -1.23 -9.29 3.92
N SER A 41 -0.86 -8.89 2.71
CA SER A 41 -1.77 -8.31 1.73
C SER A 41 -2.94 -9.24 1.42
N ILE A 42 -2.68 -10.54 1.17
CA ILE A 42 -3.72 -11.54 0.94
C ILE A 42 -4.65 -11.66 2.14
N ALA A 43 -4.10 -11.77 3.35
CA ALA A 43 -4.88 -11.88 4.57
C ALA A 43 -5.81 -10.66 4.77
N ILE A 44 -5.31 -9.45 4.51
CA ILE A 44 -6.12 -8.21 4.59
C ILE A 44 -7.22 -8.22 3.53
N VAL A 45 -6.93 -8.60 2.28
CA VAL A 45 -7.95 -8.68 1.21
C VAL A 45 -9.04 -9.71 1.58
N VAL A 46 -8.65 -10.91 2.03
CA VAL A 46 -9.61 -11.94 2.47
C VAL A 46 -10.48 -11.42 3.62
N TRP A 47 -9.88 -10.74 4.59
CA TRP A 47 -10.60 -10.11 5.70
C TRP A 47 -11.59 -9.03 5.24
N LEU A 48 -11.16 -8.18 4.30
CA LEU A 48 -11.89 -7.04 3.76
C LEU A 48 -13.13 -7.47 2.97
N TRP A 49 -13.02 -8.57 2.23
CA TRP A 49 -14.09 -9.10 1.37
C TRP A 49 -14.98 -10.14 2.06
N ARG A 50 -14.67 -10.52 3.30
CA ARG A 50 -15.50 -11.46 4.07
C ARG A 50 -16.94 -10.94 4.21
N PRO A 51 -17.97 -11.78 3.99
CA PRO A 51 -19.37 -11.40 4.17
C PRO A 51 -19.66 -10.86 5.58
N GLY A 52 -20.62 -9.93 5.69
CA GLY A 52 -21.01 -9.31 6.96
C GLY A 52 -20.14 -8.13 7.41
N ARG A 53 -19.06 -7.80 6.67
CA ARG A 53 -18.22 -6.63 6.95
C ARG A 53 -18.90 -5.32 6.54
N GLN A 54 -19.01 -4.39 7.49
CA GLN A 54 -19.49 -3.02 7.28
C GLN A 54 -18.37 -2.12 6.69
N VAL A 55 -17.94 -2.44 5.47
CA VAL A 55 -16.92 -1.68 4.73
C VAL A 55 -17.49 -1.38 3.35
N SER A 56 -17.47 -0.11 2.94
CA SER A 56 -18.06 0.32 1.67
C SER A 56 -17.35 -0.35 0.50
N HIS A 57 -18.07 -0.60 -0.60
CA HIS A 57 -17.47 -1.23 -1.77
C HIS A 57 -16.27 -0.44 -2.32
N GLN A 58 -16.36 0.89 -2.30
CA GLN A 58 -15.29 1.77 -2.78
C GLN A 58 -14.02 1.66 -1.93
N GLU A 59 -14.14 1.60 -0.59
CA GLU A 59 -12.98 1.34 0.30
C GLU A 59 -12.35 -0.02 0.03
N ARG A 60 -13.18 -1.05 -0.22
CA ARG A 60 -12.68 -2.40 -0.53
C ARG A 60 -11.82 -2.41 -1.79
N VAL A 61 -12.32 -1.78 -2.85
CA VAL A 61 -11.64 -1.67 -4.15
C VAL A 61 -10.35 -0.86 -4.00
N ALA A 62 -10.42 0.33 -3.38
CA ALA A 62 -9.26 1.19 -3.22
C ALA A 62 -8.15 0.50 -2.41
N LEU A 63 -8.46 -0.15 -1.29
CA LEU A 63 -7.44 -0.83 -0.48
C LEU A 63 -6.87 -2.05 -1.21
N THR A 64 -7.71 -2.79 -1.95
CA THR A 64 -7.24 -3.93 -2.75
C THR A 64 -6.25 -3.48 -3.83
N ALA A 65 -6.47 -2.33 -4.48
CA ALA A 65 -5.53 -1.76 -5.46
C ALA A 65 -4.17 -1.43 -4.82
N VAL A 66 -4.15 -0.85 -3.62
CA VAL A 66 -2.91 -0.57 -2.88
C VAL A 66 -2.19 -1.86 -2.48
N LEU A 67 -2.93 -2.85 -1.95
CA LEU A 67 -2.37 -4.12 -1.50
C LEU A 67 -1.81 -4.97 -2.65
N ALA A 68 -2.40 -4.86 -3.85
CA ALA A 68 -1.88 -5.52 -5.05
C ALA A 68 -0.46 -5.02 -5.42
N ILE A 69 -0.21 -3.71 -5.28
CA ILE A 69 1.12 -3.12 -5.47
C ILE A 69 2.12 -3.65 -4.43
N LEU A 70 1.70 -3.77 -3.16
CA LEU A 70 2.57 -4.31 -2.10
C LEU A 70 2.86 -5.80 -2.26
N ALA A 71 1.90 -6.55 -2.82
CA ALA A 71 2.02 -7.98 -3.00
C ALA A 71 2.92 -8.39 -4.17
N THR A 72 3.12 -7.51 -5.17
CA THR A 72 3.95 -7.84 -6.34
C THR A 72 5.45 -7.65 -6.06
N PRO A 73 6.30 -8.63 -6.37
CA PRO A 73 7.75 -8.46 -6.35
C PRO A 73 8.28 -7.57 -7.50
N TYR A 74 7.48 -7.36 -8.55
CA TYR A 74 7.91 -6.83 -9.85
C TYR A 74 7.31 -5.46 -10.20
N GLY A 75 6.76 -4.74 -9.24
CA GLY A 75 6.19 -3.42 -9.48
C GLY A 75 7.26 -2.35 -9.77
N TYR A 76 7.00 -1.53 -10.78
CA TYR A 76 7.79 -0.35 -11.12
C TYR A 76 6.93 0.92 -11.05
N THR A 77 7.57 2.09 -11.17
CA THR A 77 6.87 3.38 -11.12
C THR A 77 5.77 3.52 -12.17
N TYR A 78 5.84 2.83 -13.32
CA TYR A 78 4.77 2.85 -14.32
C TYR A 78 3.54 2.00 -13.94
N ASP A 79 3.67 1.08 -12.98
CA ASP A 79 2.57 0.24 -12.50
C ASP A 79 1.70 0.96 -11.45
N THR A 80 2.08 2.15 -11.00
CA THR A 80 1.40 2.87 -9.91
C THR A 80 0.09 3.54 -10.32
N ILE A 81 -0.41 3.33 -11.54
CA ILE A 81 -1.69 3.92 -11.98
C ILE A 81 -2.82 3.51 -11.03
N GLY A 82 -2.88 2.24 -10.62
CA GLY A 82 -3.85 1.78 -9.63
C GLY A 82 -3.73 2.48 -8.27
N LEU A 83 -2.51 2.80 -7.86
CA LEU A 83 -2.23 3.57 -6.63
C LEU A 83 -2.75 5.01 -6.75
N ALA A 84 -2.48 5.68 -7.88
CA ALA A 84 -2.95 7.04 -8.14
C ALA A 84 -4.49 7.12 -8.16
N VAL A 85 -5.15 6.12 -8.75
CA VAL A 85 -6.62 5.99 -8.72
C VAL A 85 -7.12 5.80 -7.30
N ALA A 86 -6.49 4.94 -6.49
CA ALA A 86 -6.87 4.75 -5.09
C ALA A 86 -6.75 6.05 -4.27
N VAL A 87 -5.69 6.83 -4.49
CA VAL A 87 -5.50 8.15 -3.85
C VAL A 87 -6.57 9.15 -4.27
N ALA A 88 -6.93 9.18 -5.56
CA ALA A 88 -8.01 10.02 -6.06
C ALA A 88 -9.38 9.63 -5.47
N MET A 89 -9.66 8.33 -5.36
CA MET A 89 -10.85 7.83 -4.68
C MET A 89 -10.86 8.26 -3.21
N LEU A 90 -9.76 8.12 -2.48
CA LEU A 90 -9.66 8.56 -1.08
C LEU A 90 -9.98 10.06 -0.93
N ALA A 91 -9.47 10.89 -1.84
CA ALA A 91 -9.75 12.32 -1.86
C ALA A 91 -11.25 12.63 -2.05
N ALA A 92 -11.94 11.83 -2.88
CA ALA A 92 -13.37 11.99 -3.16
C ALA A 92 -14.29 11.42 -2.07
N MET A 93 -13.88 10.33 -1.42
CA MET A 93 -14.69 9.65 -0.40
C MET A 93 -14.59 10.31 0.99
N THR A 94 -13.53 11.07 1.24
CA THR A 94 -13.30 11.69 2.56
C THR A 94 -13.91 13.08 2.61
N SER A 95 -14.75 13.36 3.63
CA SER A 95 -15.40 14.67 3.78
C SER A 95 -14.42 15.83 4.01
N ARG A 96 -13.32 15.58 4.70
CA ARG A 96 -12.21 16.52 4.93
C ARG A 96 -10.88 15.83 4.61
N PRO A 97 -10.55 15.65 3.31
CA PRO A 97 -9.37 14.91 2.92
C PRO A 97 -8.10 15.69 3.31
N PRO A 98 -7.05 15.03 3.82
CA PRO A 98 -5.76 15.67 4.04
C PRO A 98 -5.08 15.90 2.68
N ARG A 99 -5.50 16.96 1.97
CA ARG A 99 -5.17 17.23 0.56
C ARG A 99 -3.67 17.21 0.28
N LEU A 100 -2.85 17.79 1.17
CA LEU A 100 -1.40 17.81 1.01
C LEU A 100 -0.80 16.40 1.06
N ILE A 101 -1.22 15.57 2.01
CA ILE A 101 -0.75 14.18 2.15
C ILE A 101 -1.14 13.38 0.91
N LEU A 102 -2.40 13.51 0.46
CA LEU A 102 -2.88 12.82 -0.74
C LEU A 102 -2.16 13.32 -2.00
N ALA A 103 -1.88 14.61 -2.12
CA ALA A 103 -1.11 15.15 -3.24
C ALA A 103 0.32 14.60 -3.27
N ILE A 104 0.98 14.49 -2.11
CA ILE A 104 2.30 13.85 -1.99
C ILE A 104 2.22 12.37 -2.41
N CYS A 105 1.21 11.63 -1.94
CA CYS A 105 1.02 10.24 -2.31
C CYS A 105 0.74 10.06 -3.81
N TRP A 106 -0.02 10.98 -4.41
CA TRP A 106 -0.37 10.95 -5.84
C TRP A 106 0.84 11.28 -6.73
N LEU A 107 1.64 12.28 -6.35
CA LEU A 107 2.87 12.67 -7.05
C LEU A 107 4.06 11.75 -6.74
N TRP A 108 3.91 10.81 -5.81
CA TRP A 108 5.00 9.98 -5.33
C TRP A 108 5.77 9.25 -6.44
N PRO A 109 5.14 8.62 -7.45
CA PRO A 109 5.88 7.94 -8.51
C PRO A 109 6.85 8.89 -9.23
N PHE A 110 6.42 10.14 -9.48
CA PHE A 110 7.28 11.18 -10.03
C PHE A 110 8.41 11.58 -9.07
N VAL A 111 8.09 11.80 -7.79
CA VAL A 111 9.07 12.19 -6.76
C VAL A 111 10.12 11.11 -6.55
N THR A 112 9.74 9.83 -6.58
CA THR A 112 10.67 8.72 -6.37
C THR A 112 11.78 8.70 -7.38
N HIS A 113 11.54 9.12 -8.62
CA HIS A 113 12.58 9.21 -9.64
C HIS A 113 13.76 10.09 -9.21
N TYR A 114 13.60 11.07 -8.32
CA TYR A 114 14.75 11.83 -7.80
C TYR A 114 15.58 11.01 -6.80
N PHE A 115 14.93 10.18 -5.98
CA PHE A 115 15.59 9.29 -5.03
C PHE A 115 16.29 8.13 -5.72
N THR A 116 15.72 7.63 -6.83
CA THR A 116 16.31 6.54 -7.60
C THR A 116 17.64 6.92 -8.24
N TRP A 117 17.82 8.18 -8.65
CA TRP A 117 19.09 8.69 -9.16
C TRP A 117 20.18 8.74 -8.08
N GLY A 118 19.78 8.86 -6.81
CA GLY A 118 20.67 8.74 -5.65
C GLY A 118 20.92 7.29 -5.19
N GLY A 119 20.34 6.29 -5.87
CA GLY A 119 20.48 4.88 -5.52
C GLY A 119 19.53 4.36 -4.43
N TYR A 120 18.54 5.16 -4.02
CA TYR A 120 17.63 4.80 -2.92
C TYR A 120 16.33 4.17 -3.45
N CYS A 121 16.05 2.92 -3.04
CA CYS A 121 14.79 2.24 -3.34
C CYS A 121 13.77 2.46 -2.21
N VAL A 122 13.20 3.67 -2.12
CA VAL A 122 12.24 4.04 -1.06
C VAL A 122 10.78 4.08 -1.53
N ALA A 123 10.53 3.75 -2.80
CA ALA A 123 9.22 3.95 -3.41
C ALA A 123 8.09 3.11 -2.79
N VAL A 124 8.41 2.03 -2.07
CA VAL A 124 7.44 1.19 -1.34
C VAL A 124 6.78 1.92 -0.15
N LEU A 125 7.36 3.03 0.34
CA LEU A 125 6.88 3.71 1.54
C LEU A 125 5.46 4.26 1.40
N VAL A 126 5.08 4.80 0.23
CA VAL A 126 3.74 5.33 0.02
C VAL A 126 2.66 4.25 -0.05
N PRO A 127 2.79 3.16 -0.82
CA PRO A 127 1.80 2.10 -0.75
C PRO A 127 1.71 1.47 0.65
N LEU A 128 2.81 1.37 1.41
CA LEU A 128 2.78 0.93 2.82
C LEU A 128 1.98 1.90 3.70
N PHE A 129 2.28 3.21 3.60
CA PHE A 129 1.58 4.25 4.34
C PHE A 129 0.08 4.25 4.04
N LEU A 130 -0.29 4.23 2.76
CA LEU A 130 -1.69 4.21 2.34
C LEU A 130 -2.42 2.96 2.84
N ALA A 131 -1.81 1.78 2.71
CA ALA A 131 -2.40 0.54 3.21
C ALA A 131 -2.63 0.60 4.73
N ALA A 132 -1.64 1.06 5.49
CA ALA A 132 -1.73 1.20 6.94
C ALA A 132 -2.80 2.22 7.34
N TRP A 133 -2.82 3.39 6.70
CA TRP A 133 -3.79 4.43 6.97
C TRP A 133 -5.22 3.98 6.67
N MET A 134 -5.46 3.40 5.49
CA MET A 134 -6.77 2.87 5.10
C MET A 134 -7.23 1.74 6.01
N LEU A 135 -6.35 0.80 6.34
CA LEU A 135 -6.69 -0.29 7.25
C LEU A 135 -7.07 0.24 8.64
N PHE A 136 -6.33 1.24 9.15
CA PHE A 136 -6.62 1.89 10.41
C PHE A 136 -7.97 2.63 10.39
N THR A 137 -8.28 3.38 9.33
CA THR A 137 -9.56 4.09 9.21
C THR A 137 -10.74 3.12 9.13
N ILE A 138 -10.62 2.06 8.32
CA ILE A 138 -11.67 1.04 8.19
C ILE A 138 -11.89 0.30 9.52
N TRP A 139 -10.81 -0.07 10.19
CA TRP A 139 -10.89 -0.80 11.46
C TRP A 139 -11.48 0.05 12.59
N THR A 140 -11.08 1.32 12.70
CA THR A 140 -11.64 2.24 13.70
C THR A 140 -13.11 2.59 13.40
N GLY A 141 -13.49 2.72 12.13
CA GLY A 141 -14.88 2.90 11.70
C GLY A 141 -15.75 1.69 12.05
N SER A 142 -15.28 0.48 11.75
CA SER A 142 -15.99 -0.77 12.06
C SER A 142 -16.25 -0.92 13.57
N ARG A 143 -15.26 -0.61 14.41
CA ARG A 143 -15.41 -0.65 15.88
C ARG A 143 -16.46 0.32 16.40
N LYS A 144 -16.52 1.54 15.86
CA LYS A 144 -17.54 2.53 16.26
C LYS A 144 -18.95 2.06 15.91
N ALA A 145 -19.12 1.47 14.72
CA ALA A 145 -20.41 0.92 14.29
C ALA A 145 -20.87 -0.25 15.19
N GLU A 146 -19.97 -1.15 15.58
CA GLU A 146 -20.27 -2.26 16.49
C GLU A 146 -20.71 -1.79 17.89
N ILE A 147 -20.06 -0.74 18.44
CA ILE A 147 -20.42 -0.18 19.75
C ILE A 147 -21.81 0.46 19.69
N SER A 148 -22.09 1.24 18.64
CA SER A 148 -23.37 1.95 18.49
C SER A 148 -24.54 1.01 18.21
N ALA A 149 -24.29 -0.20 17.71
CA ALA A 149 -25.30 -1.21 17.43
C ALA A 149 -25.70 -2.07 18.64
N ARG A 150 -25.02 -1.96 19.78
CA ARG A 150 -25.42 -2.66 21.02
C ARG A 150 -26.62 -1.93 21.65
N PRO A 151 -27.75 -2.61 21.90
CA PRO A 151 -28.87 -2.00 22.62
C PRO A 151 -28.38 -1.53 24.00
N SER A 152 -28.72 -0.29 24.38
CA SER A 152 -28.55 0.16 25.75
C SER A 152 -29.44 -0.70 26.65
N LEU A 153 -28.83 -1.58 27.44
CA LEU A 153 -29.53 -2.28 28.52
C LEU A 153 -29.85 -1.22 29.59
N ALA A 154 -31.02 -0.59 29.46
CA ALA A 154 -31.66 0.25 30.45
C ALA A 154 -33.02 -0.39 30.78
#